data_AF-A0A850JBR7-F1
#
_entry.id   AF-A0A850JBR7-F1
#
_cell.length_a   1.000
_cell.length_b   1.000
_cell.length_c   1.000
_cell.angle_alpha   90.00
_cell.angle_beta   90.00
_cell.angle_gamma   90.00
#
_symmetry.space_group_name_H-M   'P 1'
#
loop_
_entity.id
_entity.type
_entity.pdbx_description
1 polymer ?
#
loop_
_entity_poly.entity_id
_entity_poly.type
_entity_poly.pdbx_seq_one_letter_code
_entity_poly.pdbx_strand_id
1 'polypeptide(L)'
;MLIGVESEITIRVAGELLMFLPATRREAVNRVPYDGTSTLGHLVESLGVPLPEAGPMTIGGEPVEPSTRPRTGDEVHVEAVPRPQPIPGDVPRFLLDVHLGTLARRMRLLGLDTAYHNDMDDPALVVQANAEHRVLLTQDRGLLRRRALWFGAYVRGSKPDDQLHDLLDRFAPELHPWTRCTACNGELVPVDKSEIEGALEAGTRRSYDVYGRCADCGQLYWRGAHGGHLEEIVRSATRQVESARATAVSKRG
;
A
#
# COMPACT_ATOMS: atom_id res chain seq x y z
N MET A 1 30.91 40.37 -10.73
CA MET A 1 29.53 39.90 -10.95
C MET A 1 29.64 38.59 -11.70
N LEU A 2 29.87 37.49 -10.97
CA LEU A 2 29.99 36.16 -11.55
C LEU A 2 28.57 35.69 -11.88
N ILE A 3 28.28 35.58 -13.18
CA ILE A 3 27.08 34.92 -13.69
C ILE A 3 27.30 33.44 -13.36
N GLY A 4 26.85 33.01 -12.18
CA GLY A 4 26.89 31.60 -11.80
C GLY A 4 26.06 30.85 -12.83
N VAL A 5 26.71 30.00 -13.62
CA VAL A 5 25.99 29.03 -14.44
C VAL A 5 25.27 28.15 -13.44
N GLU A 6 23.97 28.37 -13.25
CA GLU A 6 23.14 27.48 -12.44
C GLU A 6 23.30 26.09 -13.05
N SER A 7 24.00 25.23 -12.31
CA SER A 7 24.18 23.85 -12.70
C SER A 7 22.83 23.20 -12.53
N GLU A 8 22.16 22.87 -13.62
CA GLU A 8 20.83 22.25 -13.60
C GLU A 8 20.91 20.81 -14.09
N ILE A 9 19.94 20.01 -13.66
CA ILE A 9 19.61 18.72 -14.28
C ILE A 9 18.14 18.73 -14.69
N THR A 10 17.78 17.86 -15.64
CA THR A 10 16.38 17.64 -16.03
C THR A 10 15.89 16.34 -15.42
N ILE A 11 14.79 16.38 -14.67
CA ILE A 11 14.13 15.20 -14.12
C ILE A 11 12.77 15.03 -14.79
N ARG A 12 12.60 13.92 -15.51
CA ARG A 12 11.32 13.47 -16.05
C ARG A 12 10.65 12.52 -15.09
N VAL A 13 9.43 12.85 -14.71
CA VAL A 13 8.65 12.12 -13.72
C VAL A 13 7.47 11.44 -14.41
N ALA A 14 7.29 10.14 -14.18
CA ALA A 14 6.15 9.38 -14.68
C ALA A 14 4.81 10.00 -14.27
N GLY A 15 3.80 9.85 -15.13
CA GLY A 15 2.48 10.49 -14.96
C GLY A 15 1.81 10.16 -13.62
N GLU A 16 1.97 8.92 -13.16
CA GLU A 16 1.44 8.39 -11.92
C GLU A 16 2.05 9.04 -10.67
N LEU A 17 3.25 9.61 -10.80
CA LEU A 17 3.97 10.27 -9.71
C LEU A 17 3.69 11.76 -9.64
N LEU A 18 3.07 12.35 -10.67
CA LEU A 18 2.75 13.79 -10.70
C LEU A 18 1.85 14.22 -9.54
N MET A 19 1.03 13.31 -8.99
CA MET A 19 0.21 13.60 -7.81
C MET A 19 1.04 13.98 -6.56
N PHE A 20 2.30 13.55 -6.49
CA PHE A 20 3.20 13.88 -5.39
C PHE A 20 3.86 15.24 -5.53
N LEU A 21 3.96 15.77 -6.76
CA LEU A 21 4.58 17.07 -7.01
C LEU A 21 3.65 18.20 -6.51
N PRO A 22 4.25 19.30 -6.00
CA PRO A 22 3.49 20.49 -5.64
C PRO A 22 2.79 21.07 -6.88
N ALA A 23 1.64 21.73 -6.69
CA ALA A 23 0.83 22.23 -7.80
C ALA A 23 1.60 23.16 -8.75
N THR A 24 2.56 23.92 -8.22
CA THR A 24 3.42 24.84 -8.98
C THR A 24 4.42 24.15 -9.90
N ARG A 25 4.64 22.85 -9.74
CA ARG A 25 5.61 22.05 -10.51
C ARG A 25 5.01 20.72 -10.96
N ARG A 26 3.70 20.62 -11.10
CA ARG A 26 3.01 19.37 -11.50
C ARG A 26 3.13 19.15 -13.00
N GLU A 27 4.35 19.07 -13.48
CA GLU A 27 4.71 18.84 -14.87
C GLU A 27 5.59 17.60 -14.98
N ALA A 28 5.50 16.92 -16.12
CA ALA A 28 6.28 15.71 -16.38
C ALA A 28 7.78 15.98 -16.48
N VAL A 29 8.20 17.21 -16.77
CA VAL A 29 9.61 17.58 -16.95
C VAL A 29 9.92 18.73 -16.01
N ASN A 30 10.88 18.52 -15.10
CA ASN A 30 11.27 19.51 -14.12
C ASN A 30 12.75 19.82 -14.28
N ARG A 31 13.10 21.11 -14.42
CA ARG A 31 14.48 21.57 -14.30
C ARG A 31 14.77 21.85 -12.83
N VAL A 32 15.84 21.25 -12.32
CA VAL A 32 16.16 21.28 -10.90
C VAL A 32 17.58 21.82 -10.74
N PRO A 33 17.77 22.87 -9.91
CA PRO A 33 19.10 23.32 -9.52
C PRO A 33 19.87 22.19 -8.84
N TYR A 34 21.12 22.02 -9.21
CA TYR A 34 21.99 20.96 -8.74
C TYR A 34 23.25 21.55 -8.10
N ASP A 35 23.48 21.18 -6.85
CA ASP A 35 24.60 21.66 -6.02
C ASP A 35 25.93 20.90 -6.25
N GLY A 36 25.92 19.90 -7.14
CA GLY A 36 27.09 19.04 -7.41
C GLY A 36 27.33 17.91 -6.41
N THR A 37 26.54 17.82 -5.34
CA THR A 37 26.75 16.88 -4.23
C THR A 37 25.51 16.07 -3.84
N SER A 38 24.32 16.57 -4.17
CA SER A 38 23.05 15.91 -3.87
C SER A 38 22.93 14.58 -4.60
N THR A 39 22.45 13.55 -3.92
CA THR A 39 22.12 12.28 -4.58
C THR A 39 20.82 12.41 -5.36
N LEU A 40 20.61 11.56 -6.35
CA LEU A 40 19.40 11.54 -7.14
C LEU A 40 18.15 11.35 -6.27
N GLY A 41 18.22 10.43 -5.30
CA GLY A 41 17.12 10.22 -4.36
C GLY A 41 16.77 11.48 -3.58
N HIS A 42 17.76 12.26 -3.15
CA HIS A 42 17.51 13.52 -2.47
C HIS A 42 16.81 14.55 -3.38
N LEU A 43 17.20 14.61 -4.65
CA LEU A 43 16.59 15.51 -5.65
C LEU A 43 15.13 15.11 -5.93
N VAL A 44 14.87 13.80 -6.05
CA VAL A 44 13.52 13.24 -6.26
C VAL A 44 12.60 13.52 -5.05
N GLU A 45 13.09 13.31 -3.83
CA GLU A 45 12.33 13.64 -2.61
C GLU A 45 12.07 15.14 -2.49
N SER A 46 13.05 15.97 -2.84
CA SER A 46 12.93 17.43 -2.84
C SER A 46 11.92 17.94 -3.88
N LEU A 47 11.75 17.23 -5.00
CA LEU A 47 10.66 17.48 -5.95
C LEU A 47 9.28 17.13 -5.37
N GLY A 48 9.23 16.22 -4.40
CA GLY A 48 8.02 15.86 -3.67
C GLY A 48 7.70 14.37 -3.68
N VAL A 49 8.35 13.58 -4.55
CA VAL A 49 8.09 12.15 -4.71
C VAL A 49 8.77 11.36 -3.59
N PRO A 50 8.03 10.66 -2.72
CA PRO A 50 8.64 9.77 -1.73
C PRO A 50 9.40 8.63 -2.42
N LEU A 51 10.60 8.29 -1.97
CA LEU A 51 11.37 7.19 -2.57
C LEU A 51 10.64 5.83 -2.60
N PRO A 52 9.80 5.46 -1.62
CA PRO A 52 9.02 4.22 -1.73
C PRO A 52 8.00 4.20 -2.89
N GLU A 53 7.73 5.36 -3.51
CA GLU A 53 6.87 5.50 -4.69
C GLU A 53 7.67 5.65 -5.99
N ALA A 54 8.96 5.98 -5.91
CA ALA A 54 9.85 6.05 -7.06
C ALA A 54 10.24 4.63 -7.49
N GLY A 55 9.96 4.30 -8.74
CA GLY A 55 10.38 3.05 -9.38
C GLY A 55 11.80 3.15 -9.94
N PRO A 56 12.12 2.35 -10.97
CA PRO A 56 13.40 2.44 -11.66
C PRO A 56 13.73 3.87 -12.11
N MET A 57 15.01 4.21 -11.97
CA MET A 57 15.54 5.48 -12.43
C MET A 57 16.63 5.25 -13.46
N THR A 58 16.70 6.09 -14.49
CA THR A 58 17.72 5.99 -15.53
C THR A 58 18.35 7.35 -15.85
N ILE A 59 19.64 7.36 -16.20
CA ILE A 59 20.34 8.51 -16.77
C ILE A 59 20.84 8.11 -18.15
N GLY A 60 20.41 8.82 -19.20
CA GLY A 60 20.76 8.45 -20.58
C GLY A 60 20.31 7.04 -20.98
N GLY A 61 19.27 6.50 -20.33
CA GLY A 61 18.76 5.14 -20.52
C GLY A 61 19.40 4.07 -19.64
N GLU A 62 20.50 4.37 -18.95
CA GLU A 62 21.18 3.42 -18.07
C GLU A 62 20.57 3.44 -16.65
N PRO A 63 20.24 2.28 -16.05
CA PRO A 63 19.71 2.20 -14.69
C PRO A 63 20.66 2.79 -13.63
N VAL A 64 20.11 3.53 -12.68
CA VAL A 64 20.85 4.14 -11.58
C VAL A 64 20.13 4.00 -10.24
N GLU A 65 20.92 3.89 -9.17
CA GLU A 65 20.41 3.83 -7.81
C GLU A 65 20.09 5.23 -7.25
N PRO A 66 19.17 5.36 -6.26
CA PRO A 66 18.90 6.63 -5.59
C PRO A 66 20.14 7.28 -4.95
N SER A 67 21.16 6.50 -4.60
CA SER A 67 22.43 6.99 -4.05
C SER A 67 23.36 7.62 -5.08
N THR A 68 23.07 7.48 -6.38
CA THR A 68 23.88 8.01 -7.48
C THR A 68 23.90 9.54 -7.44
N ARG A 69 25.05 10.14 -7.74
CA ARG A 69 25.17 11.60 -7.92
C ARG A 69 25.16 11.92 -9.41
N PRO A 70 24.16 12.65 -9.92
CA PRO A 70 24.13 13.03 -11.33
C PRO A 70 25.23 14.05 -11.66
N ARG A 71 25.42 14.31 -12.95
CA ARG A 71 26.25 15.38 -13.49
C ARG A 71 25.36 16.51 -13.98
N THR A 72 25.89 17.73 -13.98
CA THR A 72 25.22 18.88 -14.57
C THR A 72 24.85 18.59 -16.03
N GLY A 73 23.61 18.88 -16.40
CA GLY A 73 23.07 18.60 -17.73
C GLY A 73 22.50 17.19 -17.91
N ASP A 74 22.60 16.30 -16.91
CA ASP A 74 21.99 14.97 -17.01
C ASP A 74 20.47 15.07 -17.17
N GLU A 75 19.95 14.14 -17.97
CA GLU A 75 18.53 13.89 -18.13
C GLU A 75 18.17 12.59 -17.41
N VAL A 76 17.46 12.73 -16.30
CA VAL A 76 17.03 11.64 -15.44
C VAL A 76 15.58 11.30 -15.76
N HIS A 77 15.27 10.02 -15.86
CA HIS A 77 13.90 9.52 -15.89
C HIS A 77 13.59 8.80 -14.58
N VAL A 78 12.45 9.10 -13.98
CA VAL A 78 11.95 8.49 -12.75
C VAL A 78 10.61 7.82 -13.07
N GLU A 79 10.62 6.50 -13.13
CA GLU A 79 9.43 5.71 -13.35
C GLU A 79 8.62 5.56 -12.05
N ALA A 80 7.34 5.20 -12.18
CA ALA A 80 6.56 4.77 -11.04
C ALA A 80 6.94 3.34 -10.66
N VAL A 81 6.74 2.97 -9.39
CA VAL A 81 6.90 1.58 -8.95
C VAL A 81 6.04 0.65 -9.84
N PRO A 82 6.64 -0.41 -10.41
CA PRO A 82 5.91 -1.34 -11.26
C PRO A 82 4.82 -2.07 -10.48
N ARG A 83 3.69 -2.31 -11.13
CA ARG A 83 2.54 -3.02 -10.57
C ARG A 83 2.25 -4.32 -11.33
N PRO A 84 2.02 -5.45 -10.63
CA PRO A 84 2.13 -5.63 -9.18
C PRO A 84 3.57 -5.50 -8.67
N GLN A 85 3.75 -4.79 -7.55
CA GLN A 85 5.00 -4.58 -6.86
C GLN A 85 5.35 -5.83 -6.05
N PRO A 86 6.52 -6.45 -6.26
CA PRO A 86 6.99 -7.53 -5.41
C PRO A 86 7.30 -7.01 -4.01
N ILE A 87 6.86 -7.74 -2.98
CA ILE A 87 7.22 -7.50 -1.59
C ILE A 87 8.33 -8.50 -1.23
N PRO A 88 9.47 -8.06 -0.65
CA PRO A 88 10.49 -8.98 -0.18
C PRO A 88 9.94 -9.93 0.92
N GLY A 89 10.09 -11.24 0.72
CA GLY A 89 9.61 -12.29 1.63
C GLY A 89 8.50 -13.16 1.02
N ASP A 90 8.00 -14.14 1.79
CA ASP A 90 7.03 -15.12 1.29
C ASP A 90 5.59 -14.59 1.30
N VAL A 91 5.08 -14.18 2.48
CA VAL A 91 3.69 -13.75 2.67
C VAL A 91 3.66 -12.30 3.17
N PRO A 92 3.01 -11.38 2.44
CA PRO A 92 3.00 -9.98 2.81
C PRO A 92 2.14 -9.73 4.04
N ARG A 93 2.72 -9.03 5.01
CA ARG A 93 2.02 -8.48 6.18
C ARG A 93 1.95 -6.97 6.07
N PHE A 94 0.85 -6.39 6.53
CA PHE A 94 0.60 -4.96 6.40
C PHE A 94 0.46 -4.31 7.78
N LEU A 95 0.85 -3.05 7.86
CA LEU A 95 0.58 -2.14 8.96
C LEU A 95 0.00 -0.87 8.37
N LEU A 96 -1.17 -0.42 8.85
CA LEU A 96 -1.84 0.77 8.33
C LEU A 96 -1.69 1.92 9.32
N ASP A 97 -1.56 3.13 8.78
CA ASP A 97 -1.69 4.35 9.57
C ASP A 97 -3.09 4.49 10.22
N VAL A 98 -3.17 5.39 11.20
CA VAL A 98 -4.38 5.64 12.01
C VAL A 98 -5.59 6.14 11.19
N HIS A 99 -5.39 6.63 9.96
CA HIS A 99 -6.45 7.18 9.11
C HIS A 99 -7.07 6.12 8.18
N LEU A 100 -6.47 4.93 8.12
CA LEU A 100 -6.83 3.87 7.18
C LEU A 100 -7.65 2.73 7.85
N GLY A 101 -8.32 2.99 8.97
CA GLY A 101 -9.05 1.96 9.73
C GLY A 101 -10.13 1.22 8.93
N THR A 102 -10.84 1.88 8.01
CA THR A 102 -11.83 1.20 7.15
C THR A 102 -11.15 0.28 6.13
N LEU A 103 -10.02 0.71 5.57
CA LEU A 103 -9.20 -0.13 4.70
C LEU A 103 -8.68 -1.35 5.48
N ALA A 104 -8.20 -1.17 6.72
CA ALA A 104 -7.71 -2.27 7.56
C ALA A 104 -8.79 -3.36 7.74
N ARG A 105 -10.02 -2.96 8.06
CA ARG A 105 -11.14 -3.89 8.22
C ARG A 105 -11.43 -4.69 6.93
N ARG A 106 -11.34 -4.04 5.77
CA ARG A 106 -11.55 -4.68 4.47
C ARG A 106 -10.40 -5.60 4.07
N MET A 107 -9.16 -5.22 4.34
CA MET A 107 -8.01 -6.10 4.11
C MET A 107 -8.09 -7.37 4.96
N ARG A 108 -8.49 -7.24 6.24
CA ARG A 108 -8.75 -8.38 7.14
C ARG A 108 -9.91 -9.26 6.65
N LEU A 109 -10.99 -8.66 6.14
CA LEU A 109 -12.08 -9.42 5.51
C LEU A 109 -11.57 -10.31 4.38
N LEU A 110 -10.61 -9.83 3.59
CA LEU A 110 -9.96 -10.56 2.50
C LEU A 110 -8.87 -11.55 2.96
N GLY A 111 -8.65 -11.69 4.27
CA GLY A 111 -7.67 -12.61 4.86
C GLY A 111 -6.24 -12.08 4.93
N LEU A 112 -6.01 -10.80 4.66
CA LEU A 112 -4.68 -10.22 4.73
C LEU A 112 -4.29 -9.92 6.18
N ASP A 113 -3.11 -10.37 6.61
CA ASP A 113 -2.55 -10.02 7.93
C ASP A 113 -2.28 -8.52 7.97
N THR A 114 -3.13 -7.80 8.71
CA THR A 114 -3.21 -6.34 8.69
C THR A 114 -3.26 -5.79 10.11
N ALA A 115 -2.12 -5.29 10.59
CA ALA A 115 -2.03 -4.55 11.85
C ALA A 115 -2.60 -3.13 11.66
N TYR A 116 -3.31 -2.65 12.68
CA TYR A 116 -3.86 -1.30 12.75
C TYR A 116 -4.14 -0.98 14.21
N HIS A 117 -3.74 0.21 14.62
CA HIS A 117 -3.94 0.76 15.95
C HIS A 117 -4.51 2.16 15.82
N ASN A 118 -5.45 2.52 16.69
CA ASN A 118 -6.18 3.78 16.61
C ASN A 118 -5.43 4.98 17.22
N ASP A 119 -4.32 4.75 17.91
CA ASP A 119 -3.62 5.74 18.73
C ASP A 119 -2.08 5.64 18.69
N MET A 120 -1.52 5.07 17.62
CA MET A 120 -0.06 5.04 17.43
C MET A 120 0.48 6.29 16.74
N ASP A 121 1.64 6.75 17.21
CA ASP A 121 2.40 7.81 16.56
C ASP A 121 3.28 7.29 15.41
N ASP A 122 3.69 8.20 14.54
CA ASP A 122 4.53 7.87 13.37
C ASP A 122 5.84 7.15 13.73
N PRO A 123 6.63 7.55 14.76
CA PRO A 123 7.80 6.79 15.18
C PRO A 123 7.47 5.34 15.54
N ALA A 124 6.41 5.11 16.32
CA ALA A 124 6.02 3.75 16.72
C ALA A 124 5.57 2.91 15.52
N LEU A 125 4.87 3.50 14.54
CA LEU A 125 4.50 2.81 13.30
C LEU A 125 5.73 2.32 12.54
N VAL A 126 6.78 3.14 12.41
CA VAL A 126 8.02 2.73 11.73
C VAL A 126 8.74 1.65 12.52
N VAL A 127 8.82 1.78 13.85
CA VAL A 127 9.45 0.75 14.72
C VAL A 127 8.74 -0.58 14.57
N GLN A 128 7.41 -0.61 14.62
CA GLN A 128 6.63 -1.83 14.46
C GLN A 128 6.77 -2.40 13.04
N ALA A 129 6.66 -1.56 12.00
CA ALA A 129 6.82 -1.98 10.62
C ALA A 129 8.14 -2.71 10.39
N ASN A 130 9.23 -2.18 10.94
CA ASN A 130 10.55 -2.78 10.83
C ASN A 130 10.68 -4.06 11.67
N ALA A 131 10.26 -4.04 12.93
CA ALA A 131 10.40 -5.16 13.85
C ALA A 131 9.59 -6.39 13.38
N GLU A 132 8.42 -6.14 12.81
CA GLU A 132 7.52 -7.20 12.33
C GLU A 132 7.62 -7.40 10.81
N HIS A 133 8.54 -6.74 10.10
CA HIS A 133 8.63 -6.80 8.64
C HIS A 133 7.26 -6.63 7.96
N ARG A 134 6.53 -5.58 8.31
CA ARG A 134 5.22 -5.22 7.74
C ARG A 134 5.36 -4.06 6.76
N VAL A 135 4.70 -4.17 5.60
CA VAL A 135 4.55 -3.07 4.66
C VAL A 135 3.71 -1.98 5.32
N LEU A 136 4.31 -0.80 5.52
CA LEU A 136 3.60 0.35 6.09
C LEU A 136 2.79 1.05 5.00
N LEU A 137 1.47 1.04 5.15
CA LEU A 137 0.52 1.70 4.27
C LEU A 137 0.07 3.03 4.89
N THR A 138 0.18 4.11 4.13
CA THR A 138 -0.15 5.44 4.63
C THR A 138 -0.60 6.40 3.54
N GLN A 139 -1.36 7.44 3.91
CA GLN A 139 -1.61 8.60 3.05
C GLN A 139 -0.75 9.82 3.43
N ASP A 140 0.19 9.65 4.37
CA ASP A 140 1.18 10.65 4.76
C ASP A 140 2.52 10.45 4.02
N ARG A 141 2.89 11.46 3.23
CA ARG A 141 4.16 11.48 2.50
C ARG A 141 5.36 11.62 3.44
N GLY A 142 5.20 12.31 4.58
CA GLY A 142 6.24 12.50 5.57
C GLY A 142 6.66 11.19 6.21
N LEU A 143 5.71 10.31 6.49
CA LEU A 143 5.95 8.98 7.03
C LEU A 143 6.79 8.12 6.05
N LEU A 144 6.51 8.20 4.75
CA LEU A 144 7.25 7.49 3.69
C LEU A 144 8.67 8.01 3.45
N ARG A 145 9.00 9.24 3.87
CA ARG A 145 10.34 9.83 3.74
C ARG A 145 11.27 9.48 4.90
N ARG A 146 10.80 8.69 5.87
CA ARG A 146 11.61 8.27 7.01
C ARG A 146 12.61 7.20 6.57
N ARG A 147 13.90 7.55 6.60
CA ARG A 147 15.01 6.66 6.21
C ARG A 147 15.05 5.31 6.93
N ALA A 148 14.50 5.23 8.14
CA ALA A 148 14.47 3.99 8.91
C ALA A 148 13.42 2.99 8.41
N LEU A 149 12.43 3.41 7.60
CA LEU A 149 11.36 2.54 7.14
C LEU A 149 11.89 1.52 6.12
N TRP A 150 11.74 0.23 6.44
CA TRP A 150 12.23 -0.84 5.57
C TRP A 150 11.41 -0.98 4.27
N PHE A 151 10.09 -0.80 4.35
CA PHE A 151 9.18 -0.91 3.22
C PHE A 151 7.88 -0.14 3.49
N GLY A 152 7.51 0.75 2.58
CA GLY A 152 6.33 1.60 2.70
C GLY A 152 5.63 1.81 1.37
N ALA A 153 4.36 2.17 1.43
CA ALA A 153 3.56 2.45 0.25
C ALA A 153 2.49 3.51 0.53
N TYR A 154 2.39 4.48 -0.38
CA TYR A 154 1.30 5.43 -0.40
C TYR A 154 0.02 4.76 -0.87
N VAL A 155 -1.07 4.96 -0.12
CA VAL A 155 -2.40 4.50 -0.50
C VAL A 155 -3.13 5.60 -1.28
N ARG A 156 -3.43 5.34 -2.55
CA ARG A 156 -4.15 6.28 -3.43
C ARG A 156 -5.66 6.17 -3.22
N GLY A 157 -6.36 7.27 -3.53
CA GLY A 157 -7.82 7.35 -3.41
C GLY A 157 -8.29 8.00 -2.10
N SER A 158 -9.48 8.59 -2.14
CA SER A 158 -10.09 9.28 -0.98
C SER A 158 -11.19 8.46 -0.31
N LYS A 159 -11.74 7.45 -1.02
CA LYS A 159 -12.77 6.57 -0.49
C LYS A 159 -12.18 5.19 -0.20
N PRO A 160 -12.75 4.46 0.78
CA PRO A 160 -12.28 3.10 1.11
C PRO A 160 -12.28 2.12 -0.08
N ASP A 161 -13.18 2.27 -1.06
CA ASP A 161 -13.22 1.41 -2.26
C ASP A 161 -12.01 1.68 -3.15
N ASP A 162 -11.69 2.96 -3.37
CA ASP A 162 -10.54 3.38 -4.17
C ASP A 162 -9.22 2.96 -3.51
N GLN A 163 -9.13 3.09 -2.19
CA GLN A 163 -7.98 2.67 -1.39
C GLN A 163 -7.74 1.16 -1.46
N LEU A 164 -8.82 0.37 -1.35
CA LEU A 164 -8.73 -1.08 -1.48
C LEU A 164 -8.33 -1.46 -2.91
N HIS A 165 -8.91 -0.80 -3.92
CA HIS A 165 -8.55 -1.03 -5.31
C HIS A 165 -7.07 -0.72 -5.56
N ASP A 166 -6.55 0.41 -5.07
CA ASP A 166 -5.14 0.77 -5.22
C ASP A 166 -4.22 -0.28 -4.59
N LEU A 167 -4.58 -0.77 -3.39
CA LEU A 167 -3.82 -1.81 -2.69
C LEU A 167 -3.75 -3.12 -3.49
N LEU A 168 -4.90 -3.59 -3.96
CA LEU A 168 -5.00 -4.86 -4.69
C LEU A 168 -4.34 -4.80 -6.07
N ASP A 169 -4.43 -3.67 -6.76
CA ASP A 169 -3.70 -3.42 -8.00
C ASP A 169 -2.18 -3.37 -7.76
N ARG A 170 -1.77 -2.69 -6.68
CA ARG A 170 -0.35 -2.52 -6.34
C ARG A 170 0.33 -3.83 -5.97
N PHE A 171 -0.24 -4.67 -5.12
CA PHE A 171 0.47 -5.87 -4.64
C PHE A 171 -0.09 -7.19 -5.13
N ALA A 172 -1.34 -7.20 -5.62
CA ALA A 172 -2.06 -8.41 -6.01
C ALA A 172 -1.86 -9.60 -5.03
N PRO A 173 -2.06 -9.38 -3.71
CA PRO A 173 -1.76 -10.39 -2.70
C PRO A 173 -2.70 -11.59 -2.84
N GLU A 174 -2.29 -12.74 -2.33
CA GLU A 174 -3.20 -13.90 -2.29
C GLU A 174 -4.27 -13.65 -1.24
N LEU A 175 -5.53 -13.89 -1.61
CA LEU A 175 -6.67 -13.60 -0.75
C LEU A 175 -7.15 -14.89 -0.09
N HIS A 176 -7.42 -14.80 1.21
CA HIS A 176 -7.98 -15.90 2.01
C HIS A 176 -9.19 -15.38 2.78
N PRO A 177 -10.28 -14.99 2.10
CA PRO A 177 -11.40 -14.31 2.75
C PRO A 177 -11.94 -15.10 3.95
N TRP A 178 -12.42 -14.38 4.96
CA TRP A 178 -13.03 -14.98 6.16
C TRP A 178 -12.08 -15.84 7.00
N THR A 179 -10.77 -15.61 6.94
CA THR A 179 -9.78 -16.26 7.82
C THR A 179 -9.27 -15.37 8.95
N ARG A 180 -9.56 -14.05 8.90
CA ARG A 180 -9.10 -13.05 9.87
C ARG A 180 -10.27 -12.24 10.43
N CYS A 181 -10.18 -11.90 11.70
CA CYS A 181 -11.12 -11.04 12.40
C CYS A 181 -11.00 -9.60 11.89
N THR A 182 -12.10 -9.05 11.36
CA THR A 182 -12.11 -7.66 10.86
C THR A 182 -11.82 -6.63 11.96
N ALA A 183 -12.14 -6.95 13.22
CA ALA A 183 -11.93 -6.07 14.38
C ALA A 183 -10.48 -6.08 14.89
N CYS A 184 -9.88 -7.26 15.11
CA CYS A 184 -8.57 -7.37 15.78
C CYS A 184 -7.46 -8.06 14.99
N ASN A 185 -7.71 -8.53 13.75
CA ASN A 185 -6.76 -9.31 12.93
C ASN A 185 -6.47 -10.76 13.39
N GLY A 186 -7.04 -11.18 14.52
CA GLY A 186 -6.93 -12.56 15.01
C GLY A 186 -7.50 -13.60 14.05
N GLU A 187 -7.01 -14.84 14.12
CA GLU A 187 -7.48 -15.91 13.23
C GLU A 187 -8.92 -16.32 13.56
N LEU A 188 -9.69 -16.60 12.50
CA LEU A 188 -11.03 -17.15 12.62
C LEU A 188 -10.95 -18.67 12.66
N VAL A 189 -11.47 -19.25 13.74
CA VAL A 189 -11.63 -20.70 13.87
C VAL A 189 -13.04 -21.10 13.47
N PRO A 190 -13.22 -22.23 12.76
CA PRO A 190 -14.53 -22.80 12.50
C PRO A 190 -15.26 -23.05 13.81
N VAL A 191 -16.57 -22.85 13.81
CA VAL A 191 -17.43 -23.10 14.98
C VAL A 191 -18.71 -23.79 14.53
N ASP A 192 -19.15 -24.77 15.33
CA ASP A 192 -20.36 -25.50 15.06
C ASP A 192 -21.60 -24.63 15.26
N LYS A 193 -22.61 -24.83 14.41
CA LYS A 193 -23.86 -24.07 14.47
C LYS A 193 -24.54 -24.21 15.83
N SER A 194 -24.46 -25.39 16.45
CA SER A 194 -25.01 -25.68 17.77
C SER A 194 -24.42 -24.82 18.90
N GLU A 195 -23.17 -24.35 18.75
CA GLU A 195 -22.54 -23.48 19.76
C GLU A 195 -23.06 -22.04 19.71
N ILE A 196 -23.76 -21.66 18.64
CA ILE A 196 -24.14 -20.26 18.36
C ILE A 196 -25.65 -20.06 18.45
N GLU A 197 -26.44 -21.14 18.44
CA GLU A 197 -27.90 -21.09 18.58
C GLU A 197 -28.37 -20.32 19.83
N GLY A 198 -27.59 -20.36 20.92
CA GLY A 198 -27.88 -19.61 22.16
C GLY A 198 -27.54 -18.11 22.09
N ALA A 199 -26.66 -17.69 21.17
CA ALA A 199 -26.27 -16.29 20.96
C ALA A 199 -27.09 -15.61 19.84
N LEU A 200 -27.86 -16.38 19.06
CA LEU A 200 -28.72 -15.87 18.00
C LEU A 200 -30.09 -15.52 18.57
N GLU A 201 -30.52 -14.26 18.42
CA GLU A 201 -31.88 -13.85 18.74
C GLU A 201 -32.90 -14.69 17.95
N ALA A 202 -33.99 -15.10 18.61
CA ALA A 202 -34.90 -16.17 18.19
C ALA A 202 -35.58 -16.00 16.81
N GLY A 203 -35.46 -14.85 16.14
CA GLY A 203 -36.04 -14.56 14.83
C GLY A 203 -35.23 -15.08 13.62
N THR A 204 -34.01 -15.56 13.85
CA THR A 204 -32.95 -15.63 12.83
C THR A 204 -32.58 -17.10 12.56
N ARG A 205 -33.57 -17.98 12.32
CA ARG A 205 -33.38 -19.45 12.23
C ARG A 205 -33.33 -20.04 10.81
N ARG A 206 -33.45 -19.24 9.75
CA ARG A 206 -33.45 -19.74 8.36
C ARG A 206 -32.11 -19.44 7.70
N SER A 207 -31.29 -20.48 7.58
CA SER A 207 -29.99 -20.58 6.86
C SER A 207 -28.94 -19.51 7.16
N TYR A 208 -28.05 -19.79 8.12
CA TYR A 208 -26.80 -19.04 8.29
C TYR A 208 -25.62 -20.00 8.04
N ASP A 209 -24.67 -19.56 7.23
CA ASP A 209 -23.33 -20.15 7.14
C ASP A 209 -22.44 -19.42 8.13
N VAL A 210 -21.75 -20.15 9.00
CA VAL A 210 -20.87 -19.53 9.98
C VAL A 210 -19.47 -19.41 9.36
N TYR A 211 -18.92 -18.21 9.39
CA TYR A 211 -17.55 -17.94 8.92
C TYR A 211 -16.51 -18.31 9.97
N GLY A 212 -16.81 -18.05 11.25
CA GLY A 212 -15.94 -18.47 12.34
C GLY A 212 -16.09 -17.61 13.59
N ARG A 213 -15.34 -17.99 14.64
CA ARG A 213 -15.13 -17.21 15.86
C ARG A 213 -13.68 -16.74 15.89
N CYS A 214 -13.43 -15.50 16.27
CA CYS A 214 -12.06 -15.05 16.48
C CYS A 214 -11.45 -15.74 17.70
N ALA A 215 -10.26 -16.32 17.55
CA ALA A 215 -9.53 -16.95 18.65
C ALA A 215 -9.09 -15.94 19.73
N ASP A 216 -8.89 -14.67 19.36
CA ASP A 216 -8.36 -13.65 20.28
C ASP A 216 -9.46 -12.88 21.00
N CYS A 217 -10.44 -12.34 20.27
CA CYS A 217 -11.49 -11.49 20.85
C CYS A 217 -12.85 -12.20 20.99
N GLY A 218 -12.97 -13.45 20.54
CA GLY A 218 -14.22 -14.22 20.63
C GLY A 218 -15.34 -13.75 19.69
N GLN A 219 -15.13 -12.71 18.88
CA GLN A 219 -16.16 -12.18 17.99
C GLN A 219 -16.60 -13.23 16.95
N LEU A 220 -17.91 -13.40 16.83
CA LEU A 220 -18.54 -14.34 15.90
C LEU A 220 -18.85 -13.65 14.56
N TYR A 221 -18.59 -14.37 13.46
CA TYR A 221 -18.89 -13.94 12.09
C TYR A 221 -19.74 -14.98 11.39
N TRP A 222 -20.85 -14.54 10.80
CA TRP A 222 -21.77 -15.42 10.08
C TRP A 222 -22.43 -14.69 8.91
N ARG A 223 -22.83 -15.46 7.90
CA ARG A 223 -23.51 -14.99 6.70
C ARG A 223 -24.96 -14.68 7.02
N GLY A 224 -25.25 -13.42 7.32
CA GLY A 224 -26.61 -12.94 7.58
C GLY A 224 -27.44 -12.65 6.34
N ALA A 225 -28.75 -12.40 6.50
CA ALA A 225 -29.66 -12.00 5.41
C ALA A 225 -29.23 -10.70 4.68
N HIS A 226 -28.36 -9.89 5.29
CA HIS A 226 -27.79 -8.67 4.72
C HIS A 226 -26.28 -8.79 4.36
N GLY A 227 -25.75 -10.01 4.26
CA GLY A 227 -24.33 -10.28 3.98
C GLY A 227 -23.84 -9.88 2.58
N GLY A 228 -24.75 -9.53 1.66
CA GLY A 228 -24.44 -9.32 0.25
C GLY A 228 -23.38 -8.25 -0.05
N HIS A 229 -23.26 -7.20 0.78
CA HIS A 229 -22.25 -6.17 0.56
C HIS A 229 -20.81 -6.68 0.81
N LEU A 230 -20.59 -7.45 1.88
CA LEU A 230 -19.26 -8.00 2.18
C LEU A 230 -18.85 -9.05 1.15
N GLU A 231 -19.81 -9.86 0.69
CA GLU A 231 -19.58 -10.81 -0.39
C GLU A 231 -19.26 -10.12 -1.71
N GLU A 232 -19.88 -8.97 -2.00
CA GLU A 232 -19.53 -8.18 -3.17
C GLU A 232 -18.09 -7.67 -3.11
N ILE A 233 -17.65 -7.18 -1.95
CA ILE A 233 -16.26 -6.76 -1.74
C ILE A 233 -15.31 -7.92 -2.00
N VAL A 234 -15.57 -9.10 -1.42
CA VAL A 234 -14.75 -10.31 -1.62
C VAL A 234 -14.70 -10.69 -3.09
N ARG A 235 -15.86 -10.75 -3.77
CA ARG A 235 -15.97 -11.13 -5.17
C ARG A 235 -15.24 -10.14 -6.09
N SER A 236 -15.41 -8.84 -5.87
CA SER A 236 -14.75 -7.80 -6.65
C SER A 236 -13.23 -7.85 -6.46
N ALA A 237 -12.77 -7.98 -5.21
CA ALA A 237 -11.35 -8.08 -4.89
C ALA A 237 -10.69 -9.29 -5.53
N THR A 238 -11.35 -10.46 -5.49
CA THR A 238 -10.85 -11.70 -6.09
C THR A 238 -10.63 -11.54 -7.59
N ARG A 239 -11.64 -11.05 -8.33
CA ARG A 239 -11.51 -10.78 -9.78
C ARG A 239 -10.39 -9.79 -10.10
N GLN A 240 -10.24 -8.76 -9.28
CA GLN A 240 -9.21 -7.74 -9.48
C GLN A 240 -7.80 -8.34 -9.33
N VAL A 241 -7.55 -9.12 -8.27
CA VAL A 241 -6.25 -9.77 -8.03
C VAL A 241 -5.93 -10.76 -9.15
N GLU A 242 -6.90 -11.58 -9.57
CA GLU A 242 -6.73 -12.52 -10.69
C GLU A 242 -6.32 -11.80 -11.98
N SER A 243 -6.99 -10.70 -12.32
CA SER A 243 -6.68 -9.88 -13.49
C SER A 243 -5.28 -9.23 -13.40
N ALA A 244 -4.93 -8.69 -12.24
CA ALA A 244 -3.62 -8.06 -12.01
C ALA A 244 -2.48 -9.08 -12.14
N ARG A 245 -2.65 -10.28 -11.58
CA ARG A 245 -1.70 -11.39 -11.70
C ARG A 245 -1.56 -11.88 -13.15
N ALA A 246 -2.66 -12.05 -13.88
CA ALA A 246 -2.63 -12.47 -15.28
C ALA A 246 -1.88 -11.46 -16.18
N THR A 247 -2.10 -10.17 -15.95
CA THR A 247 -1.39 -9.09 -16.66
C THR A 247 0.12 -9.12 -16.36
N ALA A 248 0.49 -9.37 -15.10
CA ALA A 248 1.90 -9.45 -14.67
C ALA A 248 2.65 -10.64 -15.28
N VAL A 249 1.97 -11.76 -15.55
CA VAL A 249 2.55 -12.92 -16.26
C VAL A 249 2.75 -12.57 -17.73
N SER A 250 1.77 -11.93 -18.36
CA SER A 250 1.82 -11.58 -19.80
C SER A 250 2.92 -10.56 -20.14
N LYS A 251 3.29 -9.68 -19.20
CA LYS A 251 4.41 -8.72 -19.38
C LYS A 251 5.80 -9.35 -19.22
N ARG A 252 5.89 -10.58 -18.71
CA ARG A 252 7.15 -11.28 -18.44
C ARG A 252 7.50 -12.35 -19.48
N GLY A 253 6.55 -12.74 -20.34
CA GLY A 253 6.74 -13.67 -21.46
C GLY A 253 6.89 -12.94 -22.78
#